data_AF-A0A3B9HVX6-F1
#
_entry.id   AF-A0A3B9HVX6-F1
#
_cell.length_a   1.000
_cell.length_b   1.000
_cell.length_c   1.000
_cell.angle_alpha   90.00
_cell.angle_beta   90.00
_cell.angle_gamma   90.00
#
_symmetry.space_group_name_H-M   'P 1'
#
loop_
_entity.id
_entity.type
_entity.pdbx_description
1 polymer ?
#
loop_
_entity_poly.entity_id
_entity_poly.type
_entity_poly.pdbx_seq_one_letter_code
_entity_poly.pdbx_strand_id
1 'polypeptide(L)'
;MHSKFADKKNNNNIWGFKNARVDEICEQYPTMFDPKERMKAVREIDGIVTREHLYALGWFLASTRILYWNKFSMPPQFLDKTGDQRSIASLWWYDEEKDRILQDARKKKTRLDPGPQEIRWWDEHYPPSAGE
;
A
#
# COMPACT_ATOMS: atom_id res chain seq x y z
N MET A 1 -15.73 -0.77 -11.97
CA MET A 1 -15.49 -0.64 -13.42
C MET A 1 -16.47 -1.55 -14.15
N HIS A 2 -17.76 -1.29 -14.02
CA HIS A 2 -18.83 -2.15 -14.54
C HIS A 2 -19.58 -1.37 -15.62
N SER A 3 -19.89 -2.01 -16.75
CA SER A 3 -20.49 -1.39 -17.94
C SER A 3 -21.80 -0.65 -17.65
N LYS A 4 -22.57 -1.08 -16.64
CA LYS A 4 -23.82 -0.40 -16.22
C LYS A 4 -23.63 1.06 -15.78
N PHE A 5 -22.40 1.46 -15.48
CA PHE A 5 -22.04 2.80 -15.07
C PHE A 5 -21.36 3.62 -16.18
N ALA A 6 -21.04 3.02 -17.32
CA ALA A 6 -20.26 3.67 -18.37
C ALA A 6 -20.89 4.96 -18.91
N ASP A 7 -22.21 4.99 -19.07
CA ASP A 7 -22.94 6.15 -19.59
C ASP A 7 -23.63 6.98 -18.49
N LYS A 8 -23.40 6.63 -17.21
CA LYS A 8 -24.00 7.36 -16.09
C LYS A 8 -23.10 8.52 -15.68
N LYS A 9 -23.71 9.65 -15.32
CA LYS A 9 -22.96 10.78 -14.76
C LYS A 9 -22.55 10.48 -13.31
N ASN A 10 -21.48 11.15 -12.86
CA ASN A 10 -21.01 11.14 -11.48
C ASN A 10 -20.71 9.74 -10.91
N ASN A 11 -19.79 9.02 -11.55
CA ASN A 11 -19.28 7.74 -11.04
C ASN A 11 -17.80 7.51 -11.42
N ASN A 12 -17.21 6.44 -10.90
CA ASN A 12 -15.79 6.13 -11.05
C ASN A 12 -15.39 5.50 -12.39
N ASN A 13 -16.36 5.13 -13.24
CA ASN A 13 -16.11 4.69 -14.61
C ASN A 13 -15.93 5.91 -15.54
N ILE A 14 -14.88 6.68 -15.28
CA ILE A 14 -14.62 7.96 -15.94
C ILE A 14 -14.36 7.83 -17.45
N TRP A 15 -13.95 6.66 -17.92
CA TRP A 15 -13.63 6.38 -19.33
C TRP A 15 -14.78 5.78 -20.11
N GLY A 16 -15.92 5.51 -19.46
CA GLY A 16 -17.02 4.81 -20.12
C GLY A 16 -16.66 3.36 -20.50
N PHE A 17 -15.81 2.69 -19.72
CA PHE A 17 -15.37 1.32 -19.98
C PHE A 17 -16.55 0.35 -19.99
N LYS A 18 -16.63 -0.47 -21.05
CA LYS A 18 -17.65 -1.50 -21.22
C LYS A 18 -17.00 -2.80 -21.66
N ASN A 19 -17.16 -3.87 -20.88
CA ASN A 19 -16.65 -5.19 -21.24
C ASN A 19 -17.47 -6.28 -20.52
N ALA A 20 -18.11 -7.15 -21.32
CA ALA A 20 -19.01 -8.19 -20.79
C ALA A 20 -18.28 -9.21 -19.89
N ARG A 21 -17.02 -9.54 -20.20
CA ARG A 21 -16.23 -10.47 -19.38
C ARG A 21 -15.85 -9.85 -18.03
N VAL A 22 -15.45 -8.59 -18.01
CA VAL A 22 -15.16 -7.89 -16.74
C VAL A 22 -16.40 -7.73 -15.87
N ASP A 23 -17.57 -7.51 -16.48
CA ASP A 23 -18.84 -7.48 -15.76
C ASP A 23 -19.13 -8.83 -15.09
N GLU A 24 -19.01 -9.95 -15.82
CA GLU A 24 -19.20 -11.30 -15.28
C GLU A 24 -18.26 -11.57 -14.10
N ILE A 25 -16.97 -11.26 -14.24
CA ILE A 25 -16.00 -11.45 -13.16
C ILE A 25 -16.37 -10.58 -11.96
N CYS A 26 -16.79 -9.33 -12.17
CA CYS A 26 -17.22 -8.43 -11.10
C CYS A 26 -18.46 -8.94 -10.35
N GLU A 27 -19.39 -9.60 -11.03
CA GLU A 27 -20.57 -10.22 -10.42
C GLU A 27 -20.22 -11.47 -9.60
N GLN A 28 -19.26 -12.27 -10.06
CA GLN A 28 -18.79 -13.48 -9.38
C GLN A 28 -17.80 -13.21 -8.24
N TYR A 29 -17.05 -12.10 -8.29
CA TYR A 29 -15.98 -11.79 -7.33
C TYR A 29 -16.41 -11.88 -5.85
N PRO A 30 -17.60 -11.38 -5.43
CA PRO A 30 -18.06 -11.49 -4.05
C PRO A 30 -18.28 -12.93 -3.56
N THR A 31 -18.47 -13.89 -4.48
CA THR A 31 -18.68 -15.30 -4.15
C THR A 31 -17.39 -16.14 -4.19
N MET A 32 -16.26 -15.54 -4.58
CA MET A 32 -14.96 -16.22 -4.63
C MET A 32 -14.31 -16.21 -3.24
N PHE A 33 -14.42 -17.33 -2.52
CA PHE A 33 -13.84 -17.45 -1.17
C PHE A 33 -12.37 -17.89 -1.18
N ASP A 34 -11.90 -18.58 -2.23
CA ASP A 34 -10.49 -18.93 -2.38
C ASP A 34 -9.68 -17.70 -2.82
N PRO A 35 -8.65 -17.28 -2.05
CA PRO A 35 -7.73 -16.22 -2.48
C PRO A 35 -7.07 -16.48 -3.84
N LYS A 36 -6.76 -17.75 -4.19
CA LYS A 36 -6.13 -18.07 -5.48
C LYS A 36 -7.05 -17.80 -6.66
N GLU A 37 -8.33 -18.09 -6.52
CA GLU A 37 -9.35 -17.77 -7.52
C GLU A 37 -9.50 -16.26 -7.69
N ARG A 38 -9.58 -15.52 -6.58
CA ARG A 38 -9.62 -14.05 -6.61
C ARG A 38 -8.40 -13.43 -7.29
N MET A 39 -7.20 -13.95 -7.01
CA MET A 39 -5.97 -13.48 -7.67
C MET A 39 -6.02 -13.70 -9.19
N LYS A 40 -6.49 -14.87 -9.66
CA LYS A 40 -6.65 -15.14 -11.09
C LYS A 40 -7.66 -14.19 -11.73
N ALA A 41 -8.81 -13.99 -11.10
CA ALA A 41 -9.86 -13.09 -11.57
C ALA A 41 -9.36 -11.63 -11.71
N VAL A 42 -8.64 -11.12 -10.70
CA VAL A 42 -8.09 -9.75 -10.72
C VAL A 42 -7.02 -9.60 -11.80
N ARG A 43 -6.13 -10.58 -11.97
CA ARG A 43 -5.12 -10.58 -13.06
C ARG A 43 -5.77 -10.61 -14.44
N GLU A 44 -6.88 -11.33 -14.60
CA GLU A 44 -7.64 -11.35 -15.86
C GLU A 44 -8.24 -9.98 -16.17
N ILE A 45 -8.88 -9.33 -15.19
CA ILE A 45 -9.41 -7.97 -15.33
C ILE A 45 -8.28 -7.00 -15.71
N ASP A 46 -7.16 -7.02 -14.99
CA ASP A 46 -6.01 -6.15 -15.24
C ASP A 46 -5.49 -6.27 -16.68
N GLY A 47 -5.36 -7.51 -17.18
CA GLY A 47 -4.95 -7.79 -18.55
C GLY A 47 -5.95 -7.28 -19.61
N ILE A 48 -7.25 -7.41 -19.36
CA ILE A 48 -8.29 -6.88 -20.27
C ILE A 48 -8.23 -5.36 -20.30
N VAL A 49 -8.27 -4.72 -19.12
CA VAL A 49 -8.31 -3.26 -18.98
C VAL A 49 -7.08 -2.59 -19.57
N THR A 50 -5.91 -3.18 -19.37
CA THR A 50 -4.65 -2.64 -19.91
C THR A 50 -4.61 -2.66 -21.44
N ARG A 51 -5.22 -3.66 -22.08
CA ARG A 51 -5.31 -3.75 -23.56
C ARG A 51 -6.29 -2.75 -24.17
N GLU A 52 -7.22 -2.20 -23.39
CA GLU A 52 -8.10 -1.13 -23.84
C GLU A 52 -7.39 0.24 -23.85
N HIS A 53 -6.14 0.32 -23.38
CA HIS A 53 -5.32 1.54 -23.38
C HIS A 53 -6.01 2.76 -22.75
N LEU A 54 -6.84 2.54 -21.70
CA LEU A 54 -7.58 3.61 -21.01
C LEU A 54 -6.66 4.59 -20.27
N TYR A 55 -5.44 4.17 -19.95
CA TYR A 55 -4.44 4.96 -19.24
C TYR A 55 -3.08 4.85 -19.93
N ALA A 56 -2.37 5.98 -19.98
CA ALA A 56 -0.92 5.98 -20.12
C ALA A 56 -0.31 5.80 -18.73
N LEU A 57 0.31 4.64 -18.48
CA LEU A 57 0.88 4.32 -17.17
C LEU A 57 2.13 5.16 -16.90
N GLY A 58 2.11 5.88 -15.77
CA GLY A 58 3.27 6.64 -15.27
C GLY A 58 4.14 5.82 -14.32
N TRP A 59 4.93 6.51 -13.50
CA TRP A 59 5.71 5.92 -12.42
C TRP A 59 5.12 6.25 -11.06
N PHE A 60 5.43 5.41 -10.07
CA PHE A 60 5.14 5.67 -8.66
C PHE A 60 6.39 5.40 -7.82
N LEU A 61 6.44 5.99 -6.63
CA LEU A 61 7.48 5.68 -5.65
C LEU A 61 7.13 4.38 -4.94
N ALA A 62 7.95 3.34 -5.12
CA ALA A 62 7.76 2.03 -4.48
C ALA A 62 8.20 2.00 -3.00
N SER A 63 8.11 3.13 -2.29
CA SER A 63 8.47 3.23 -0.88
C SER A 63 7.72 4.37 -0.18
N THR A 64 7.59 4.25 1.14
CA THR A 64 7.00 5.28 2.00
C THR A 64 8.11 6.01 2.75
N ARG A 65 8.18 7.34 2.63
CA ARG A 65 9.15 8.18 3.34
C ARG A 65 8.51 8.78 4.58
N ILE A 66 9.14 8.59 5.74
CA ILE A 66 8.62 9.07 7.03
C ILE A 66 9.71 9.89 7.71
N LEU A 67 9.33 11.07 8.21
CA LEU A 67 10.14 11.88 9.09
C LEU A 67 9.46 11.98 10.45
N TYR A 68 10.19 11.68 11.51
CA TYR A 68 9.66 11.69 12.86
C TYR A 68 10.74 12.07 13.89
N TRP A 69 10.28 12.48 15.07
CA TRP A 69 11.16 12.70 16.22
C TRP A 69 11.56 11.36 16.82
N ASN A 70 12.85 11.16 17.14
CA ASN A 70 13.35 9.95 17.80
C ASN A 70 12.93 9.89 19.29
N LYS A 71 11.62 9.84 19.53
CA LYS A 71 10.92 9.71 20.81
C LYS A 71 9.86 8.60 20.80
N PHE A 72 9.77 7.89 19.68
CA PHE A 72 8.81 6.81 19.47
C PHE A 72 9.55 5.49 19.33
N SER A 73 8.92 4.45 19.85
CA SER A 73 9.27 3.07 19.58
C SER A 73 8.16 2.42 18.76
N MET A 74 8.53 1.36 18.05
CA MET A 74 7.75 0.79 16.98
C MET A 74 8.23 -0.65 16.71
N PRO A 75 7.41 -1.49 16.08
CA PRO A 75 7.83 -2.84 15.73
C PRO A 75 8.83 -2.80 14.55
N PRO A 76 9.62 -3.87 14.33
CA PRO A 76 10.71 -3.90 13.33
C PRO A 76 10.27 -3.55 11.89
N GLN A 77 9.03 -3.89 11.53
CA GLN A 77 8.46 -3.64 10.22
C GLN A 77 8.05 -2.18 9.96
N PHE A 78 8.04 -1.31 10.98
CA PHE A 78 7.62 0.09 10.96
C PHE A 78 6.14 0.33 10.61
N LEU A 79 5.68 -0.20 9.48
CA LEU A 79 4.33 -0.12 8.95
C LEU A 79 3.74 -1.53 8.78
N ASP A 80 2.42 -1.60 8.63
CA ASP A 80 1.76 -2.84 8.24
C ASP A 80 2.05 -3.18 6.77
N LYS A 81 1.75 -4.41 6.37
CA LYS A 81 2.08 -4.91 5.03
C LYS A 81 1.25 -4.26 3.92
N THR A 82 -0.01 -3.97 4.22
CA THR A 82 -1.02 -3.57 3.23
C THR A 82 -1.55 -2.15 3.43
N GLY A 83 -1.05 -1.44 4.44
CA GLY A 83 -1.46 -0.08 4.74
C GLY A 83 -0.41 0.93 4.33
N ASP A 84 -0.40 2.05 5.03
CA ASP A 84 0.42 3.20 4.70
C ASP A 84 0.82 3.97 5.98
N GLN A 85 1.18 5.24 5.86
CA GLN A 85 1.56 6.08 7.01
C GLN A 85 0.50 6.13 8.13
N ARG A 86 -0.76 5.83 7.85
CA ARG A 86 -1.83 5.78 8.87
C ARG A 86 -1.59 4.69 9.92
N SER A 87 -0.86 3.64 9.55
CA SER A 87 -0.51 2.53 10.44
C SER A 87 0.37 2.95 11.61
N ILE A 88 1.07 4.09 11.49
CA ILE A 88 1.86 4.70 12.58
C ILE A 88 0.99 4.90 13.83
N ALA A 89 -0.26 5.35 13.68
CA ALA A 89 -1.14 5.64 14.80
C ALA A 89 -1.49 4.39 15.63
N SER A 90 -1.44 3.21 15.02
CA SER A 90 -1.77 1.93 15.66
C SER A 90 -0.54 1.14 16.09
N LEU A 91 0.61 1.33 15.41
CA LEU A 91 1.81 0.53 15.60
C LEU A 91 2.86 1.20 16.46
N TRP A 92 2.92 2.53 16.50
CA TRP A 92 3.97 3.26 17.22
C TRP A 92 3.47 3.68 18.58
N TRP A 93 4.39 3.75 19.54
CA TRP A 93 4.10 4.23 20.89
C TRP A 93 5.16 5.23 21.35
N TYR A 94 4.75 6.10 22.26
CA TYR A 94 5.67 7.00 22.93
C TYR A 94 6.63 6.21 23.81
N ASP A 95 7.91 6.57 23.74
CA ASP A 95 8.98 5.95 24.50
C ASP A 95 9.68 7.02 25.33
N GLU A 96 9.48 6.97 26.65
CA GLU A 96 9.99 7.95 27.60
C GLU A 96 11.52 8.05 27.58
N GLU A 97 12.21 6.92 27.42
CA GLU A 97 13.67 6.90 27.43
C GLU A 97 14.22 7.53 26.16
N LYS A 98 13.61 7.24 25.00
CA LYS A 98 13.98 7.91 23.75
C LYS A 98 13.70 9.41 23.79
N ASP A 99 12.58 9.84 24.36
CA ASP A 99 12.32 11.28 24.52
C ASP A 99 13.35 11.93 25.43
N ARG A 100 13.73 11.30 26.55
CA ARG A 100 14.77 11.80 27.45
C ARG A 100 16.11 11.98 26.73
N ILE A 101 16.53 10.98 25.96
CA ILE A 101 17.75 11.04 25.13
C ILE A 101 17.65 12.17 24.10
N LEU A 102 16.49 12.32 23.45
CA LEU A 102 16.23 13.41 22.51
C LEU A 102 16.36 14.79 23.16
N GLN A 103 15.73 15.00 24.32
CA GLN A 103 15.82 16.29 25.02
C GLN A 103 17.24 16.60 25.47
N ASP A 104 17.98 15.61 25.97
CA ASP A 104 19.37 15.78 26.38
C ASP A 104 20.28 16.16 25.21
N ALA A 105 20.11 15.51 24.05
CA ALA A 105 20.87 15.83 22.84
C ALA A 105 20.56 17.24 22.33
N ARG A 106 19.28 17.68 22.39
CA ARG A 106 18.90 19.05 22.05
C ARG A 106 19.56 20.09 22.96
N LYS A 107 19.59 19.84 24.28
CA LYS A 107 20.25 20.73 25.26
C LYS A 107 21.76 20.82 25.02
N LYS A 108 22.40 19.68 24.79
CA LYS A 108 23.84 19.57 24.56
C LYS A 108 24.27 19.95 23.13
N LYS A 109 23.30 20.20 22.22
CA LYS A 109 23.50 20.41 20.79
C LYS A 109 24.32 19.28 20.12
N THR A 110 24.11 18.05 20.58
CA THR A 110 24.76 16.87 20.04
C THR A 110 23.88 16.18 19.02
N ARG A 111 24.50 15.49 18.06
CA ARG A 111 23.79 14.69 17.06
C ARG A 111 23.28 13.39 17.70
N LEU A 112 22.03 13.04 17.41
CA LEU A 112 21.47 11.73 17.74
C LEU A 112 21.79 10.73 16.64
N ASP A 113 21.89 9.46 17.02
CA ASP A 113 21.90 8.37 16.06
C ASP A 113 20.54 8.36 15.33
N PRO A 114 20.52 8.51 14.00
CA PRO A 114 19.29 8.48 13.22
C PRO A 114 18.73 7.05 13.08
N GLY A 115 19.46 6.01 13.46
CA GLY A 115 19.07 4.62 13.29
C GLY A 115 19.01 4.19 11.81
N PRO A 116 18.45 3.00 11.52
CA PRO A 116 18.30 2.52 10.15
C PRO A 116 17.46 3.48 9.31
N GLN A 117 17.98 3.86 8.14
CA GLN A 117 17.30 4.80 7.22
C GLN A 117 16.44 4.09 6.16
N GLU A 118 16.68 2.80 5.96
CA GLU A 118 15.97 1.96 5.01
C GLU A 118 15.52 0.70 5.72
N ILE A 119 14.22 0.44 5.68
CA ILE A 119 13.58 -0.70 6.34
C ILE A 119 12.97 -1.58 5.25
N ARG A 120 13.51 -2.78 5.06
CA ARG A 120 13.05 -3.76 4.06
C ARG A 120 12.42 -5.00 4.68
N TRP A 121 11.90 -4.87 5.90
CA TRP A 121 11.42 -5.99 6.71
C TRP A 121 10.43 -6.89 5.96
N TRP A 122 9.46 -6.31 5.24
CA TRP A 122 8.47 -7.07 4.48
C TRP A 122 9.05 -7.79 3.27
N ASP A 123 10.04 -7.20 2.58
CA ASP A 123 10.71 -7.84 1.45
C ASP A 123 11.54 -9.05 1.91
N GLU A 124 12.16 -8.94 3.08
CA GLU A 124 13.00 -9.99 3.69
C GLU A 124 12.17 -11.16 4.23
N HIS A 125 11.04 -10.87 4.88
CA HIS A 125 10.21 -11.88 5.56
C HIS A 125 9.05 -12.38 4.70
N TYR A 126 8.72 -11.66 3.64
CA TYR A 126 7.66 -12.01 2.69
C TYR A 126 8.14 -11.75 1.26
N PRO A 127 9.19 -12.45 0.81
CA PRO A 127 9.72 -12.27 -0.53
C PRO A 127 8.60 -12.49 -1.54
N PRO A 128 8.58 -11.73 -2.65
CA PRO A 128 7.61 -11.97 -3.70
C PRO A 128 7.68 -13.45 -4.10
N SER A 129 6.55 -14.14 -4.09
CA SER A 129 6.46 -15.45 -4.70
C SER A 129 6.88 -15.26 -6.15
N ALA A 130 8.07 -15.75 -6.52
CA ALA A 130 8.48 -15.84 -7.92
C ALA A 130 7.30 -16.48 -8.65
N GLY A 131 6.74 -15.77 -9.63
CA GLY A 131 5.42 -16.06 -10.17
C GLY A 131 5.21 -17.55 -10.47
N GLU A 132 4.32 -18.17 -9.70
CA GLU A 132 3.56 -19.36 -10.11
C GLU A 132 2.21 -18.91 -10.68
#